data_AF-A0A8R2D2R1-F1
#
_entry.id   AF-A0A8R2D2R1-F1
#
_cell.length_a   1.000
_cell.length_b   1.000
_cell.length_c   1.000
_cell.angle_alpha   90.00
_cell.angle_beta   90.00
_cell.angle_gamma   90.00
#
_symmetry.space_group_name_H-M   'P 1'
#
loop_
_entity.id
_entity.type
_entity.pdbx_description
1 polymer ?
#
loop_
_entity_poly.entity_id
_entity_poly.type
_entity_poly.pdbx_seq_one_letter_code
_entity_poly.pdbx_strand_id
1 'polypeptide(L)'
;MKKKNYCFNANVCSNKWRGLKFQFNKVHDNASKKVTGKGCQTWKYYDILNEFLGSTSNVSPPKECLSSKSFGSPVSNTTTCPKRKSPKVSESGRGKQKMLRLMEERAIRDEKKITIHENLLNKLTEANEIENKKVELLEKLLLKNNY
;
A
#
# COMPACT_ATOMS: atom_id res chain seq x y z
N MET A 1 24.19 -16.71 -20.19
CA MET A 1 23.26 -16.99 -21.31
C MET A 1 23.95 -17.36 -22.63
N LYS A 2 25.02 -16.67 -23.06
CA LYS A 2 25.74 -17.00 -24.31
C LYS A 2 26.27 -18.44 -24.41
N LYS A 3 26.56 -19.07 -23.27
CA LYS A 3 27.09 -20.45 -23.16
C LYS A 3 26.06 -21.56 -23.49
N LYS A 4 24.77 -21.22 -23.67
CA LYS A 4 23.69 -22.19 -23.94
C LYS A 4 22.90 -21.87 -25.24
N ASN A 5 23.52 -21.24 -26.23
CA ASN A 5 22.88 -20.81 -27.50
C ASN A 5 21.67 -19.86 -27.36
N TYR A 6 21.48 -19.24 -26.20
CA TYR A 6 20.45 -18.23 -25.99
C TYR A 6 21.04 -16.82 -26.11
N CYS A 7 20.69 -16.12 -27.20
CA CYS A 7 21.06 -14.73 -27.44
C CYS A 7 19.99 -13.78 -26.89
N PHE A 8 20.04 -13.53 -25.58
CA PHE A 8 19.21 -12.50 -24.94
C PHE A 8 20.02 -11.25 -24.63
N ASN A 9 19.44 -10.08 -24.90
CA ASN A 9 19.95 -8.81 -24.39
C ASN A 9 19.79 -8.77 -22.85
N ALA A 10 20.79 -8.26 -22.13
CA ALA A 10 20.75 -8.11 -20.68
C ALA A 10 19.48 -7.41 -20.19
N ASN A 11 19.00 -6.40 -20.94
CA ASN A 11 17.77 -5.68 -20.60
C ASN A 11 16.52 -6.57 -20.69
N VAL A 12 16.49 -7.52 -21.65
CA VAL A 12 15.38 -8.47 -21.80
C VAL A 12 15.34 -9.42 -20.61
N CYS A 13 16.50 -9.91 -20.15
CA CYS A 13 16.58 -10.73 -18.94
C CYS A 13 16.14 -9.97 -17.70
N SER A 14 16.59 -8.72 -17.53
CA SER A 14 16.21 -7.86 -16.40
C SER A 14 14.70 -7.60 -16.36
N ASN A 15 14.11 -7.22 -17.49
CA ASN A 15 12.67 -6.99 -17.58
C ASN A 15 11.86 -8.26 -17.34
N LYS A 16 12.32 -9.40 -17.89
CA LYS A 16 11.68 -10.70 -17.64
C LYS A 16 11.73 -11.06 -16.16
N TRP A 17 12.88 -10.89 -15.50
CA TRP A 17 13.04 -11.14 -14.07
C TRP A 17 12.14 -10.25 -13.22
N ARG A 18 12.07 -8.94 -13.51
CA ARG A 18 11.17 -8.01 -12.82
C ARG A 18 9.70 -8.43 -12.96
N GLY A 19 9.29 -8.83 -14.16
CA GLY A 19 7.93 -9.34 -14.39
C GLY A 19 7.63 -10.63 -13.63
N LEU A 20 8.58 -11.57 -13.60
CA LEU A 20 8.45 -12.80 -12.83
C LEU A 20 8.34 -12.52 -11.33
N LYS A 21 9.19 -11.63 -10.80
CA LYS A 21 9.16 -11.23 -9.39
C LYS A 21 7.87 -10.50 -9.02
N PHE A 22 7.38 -9.61 -9.87
CA PHE A 22 6.11 -8.93 -9.66
C PHE A 22 4.93 -9.90 -9.59
N GLN A 23 4.88 -10.86 -10.53
CA GLN A 23 3.84 -11.88 -10.54
C GLN A 23 3.94 -12.82 -9.34
N PHE A 24 5.16 -13.19 -8.94
CA PHE A 24 5.42 -13.97 -7.72
C PHE A 24 4.86 -13.26 -6.49
N ASN A 25 5.25 -12.01 -6.24
CA ASN A 25 4.78 -11.23 -5.10
C ASN A 25 3.26 -11.10 -5.11
N LYS A 26 2.66 -10.85 -6.28
CA LYS A 26 1.20 -10.78 -6.43
C LYS A 26 0.52 -12.09 -6.01
N VAL A 27 1.05 -13.24 -6.42
CA VAL A 27 0.47 -14.55 -6.04
C VAL A 27 0.70 -14.81 -4.55
N HIS A 28 1.91 -14.57 -4.04
CA HIS A 28 2.29 -14.75 -2.65
C HIS A 28 1.46 -13.88 -1.69
N ASP A 29 1.27 -12.60 -2.00
CA ASP A 29 0.48 -11.65 -1.21
C ASP A 29 -1.02 -11.93 -1.24
N ASN A 30 -1.51 -12.59 -2.29
CA ASN A 30 -2.91 -13.01 -2.39
C ASN A 30 -3.14 -14.34 -1.66
N ALA A 31 -2.14 -15.22 -1.59
CA ALA A 31 -2.23 -16.48 -0.85
C ALA A 31 -2.41 -16.25 0.67
N SER A 32 -1.82 -15.18 1.23
CA SER A 32 -2.02 -14.82 2.64
C SER A 32 -3.40 -14.23 2.95
N LYS A 33 -4.08 -13.67 1.94
CA LYS A 33 -5.40 -13.05 2.08
C LYS A 33 -6.50 -14.10 1.92
N LYS A 34 -6.85 -14.76 3.02
CA LYS A 34 -7.92 -15.78 3.12
C LYS A 34 -9.35 -15.32 2.74
N VAL A 35 -9.54 -14.09 2.25
CA VAL A 35 -10.84 -13.40 2.21
C VAL A 35 -11.50 -13.43 0.82
N THR A 36 -10.77 -13.74 -0.26
CA THR A 36 -11.37 -13.74 -1.61
C THR A 36 -11.44 -15.15 -2.16
N GLY A 37 -12.66 -15.71 -2.26
CA GLY A 37 -12.95 -17.06 -2.79
C GLY A 37 -12.59 -17.32 -4.27
N LYS A 38 -11.66 -16.55 -4.85
CA LYS A 38 -10.97 -16.92 -6.08
C LYS A 38 -9.73 -17.71 -5.67
N GLY A 39 -9.81 -19.02 -5.85
CA GLY A 39 -8.83 -20.00 -5.40
C GLY A 39 -7.38 -19.60 -5.67
N CYS A 40 -6.50 -20.06 -4.78
CA CYS A 40 -5.04 -19.99 -4.90
C CYS A 40 -4.63 -20.05 -6.37
N GLN A 41 -4.16 -18.94 -6.92
CA GLN A 41 -3.80 -18.88 -8.32
C GLN A 41 -2.50 -19.68 -8.49
N THR A 42 -2.62 -20.95 -8.86
CA THR A 42 -1.50 -21.86 -9.10
C THR A 42 -0.72 -21.36 -10.30
N TRP A 43 0.41 -20.71 -10.04
CA TRP A 43 1.29 -20.22 -11.09
C TRP A 43 2.44 -21.22 -11.27
N LYS A 44 2.63 -21.74 -12.49
CA LYS A 44 3.61 -22.79 -12.81
C LYS A 44 5.07 -22.51 -12.41
N TYR A 45 5.44 -21.25 -12.20
CA TYR A 45 6.78 -20.86 -11.78
C TYR A 45 6.85 -20.49 -10.30
N TYR A 46 5.76 -20.64 -9.57
CA TYR A 46 5.66 -20.25 -8.17
C TYR A 46 6.62 -21.06 -7.32
N ASP A 47 6.58 -22.39 -7.40
CA ASP A 47 7.38 -23.27 -6.54
C ASP A 47 8.88 -23.00 -6.69
N ILE A 48 9.34 -22.88 -7.94
CA ILE A 48 10.74 -22.56 -8.28
C ILE A 48 11.16 -21.20 -7.71
N LEU A 49 10.29 -20.20 -7.79
CA LEU A 49 10.57 -18.86 -7.27
C LEU A 49 10.42 -18.80 -5.74
N ASN A 50 9.53 -19.60 -5.16
CA ASN A 50 9.30 -19.68 -3.72
C ASN A 50 10.49 -20.37 -3.02
N GLU A 51 11.09 -21.37 -3.64
CA GLU A 51 12.32 -21.99 -3.16
C GLU A 51 13.46 -20.95 -3.10
N PHE A 52 13.58 -20.11 -4.13
CA PHE A 52 14.64 -19.10 -4.23
C PHE A 52 14.37 -17.82 -3.42
N LEU A 53 13.12 -17.37 -3.32
CA LEU A 53 12.72 -16.08 -2.73
C LEU A 53 11.95 -16.20 -1.40
N GLY A 54 11.26 -17.32 -1.18
CA GLY A 54 10.41 -17.54 0.00
C GLY A 54 11.18 -17.86 1.28
N SER A 55 12.46 -18.23 1.15
CA SER A 55 13.35 -18.58 2.26
C SER A 55 13.89 -17.38 3.05
N THR A 56 13.51 -16.14 2.73
CA THR A 56 14.00 -14.94 3.44
C THR A 56 13.13 -14.60 4.65
N SER A 57 13.07 -15.48 5.65
CA SER A 57 12.50 -15.15 6.97
C SER A 57 13.53 -14.43 7.84
N ASN A 58 14.02 -13.26 7.43
CA ASN A 58 14.79 -12.36 8.28
C ASN A 58 14.76 -10.93 7.73
N VAL A 59 13.59 -10.31 7.74
CA VAL A 59 13.51 -8.85 7.68
C VAL A 59 12.99 -8.40 9.04
N SER A 60 13.92 -8.09 9.95
CA SER A 60 13.60 -7.23 11.09
C SER A 60 12.89 -6.00 10.53
N PRO A 61 11.75 -5.57 11.12
CA PRO A 61 11.13 -4.30 10.75
C PRO A 61 12.21 -3.20 10.78
N PRO A 62 12.25 -2.28 9.80
CA PRO A 62 13.11 -1.13 9.89
C PRO A 62 12.78 -0.39 11.18
N LYS A 63 13.72 -0.37 12.14
CA LYS A 63 13.63 0.56 13.28
C LYS A 63 13.53 1.96 12.70
N GLU A 64 12.55 2.70 13.18
CA GLU A 64 12.18 4.05 12.79
C GLU A 64 13.38 4.90 12.35
N CYS A 65 13.37 5.35 11.10
CA CYS A 65 14.25 6.42 10.64
C CYS A 65 13.37 7.59 10.19
N LEU A 66 12.94 8.38 11.17
CA LEU A 66 12.56 9.77 10.94
C LEU A 66 13.84 10.55 10.60
N SER A 67 14.08 10.82 9.32
CA SER A 67 14.91 11.95 8.88
C SER A 67 14.63 12.23 7.41
N SER A 68 13.81 13.26 7.18
CA SER A 68 13.66 13.94 5.90
C SER A 68 15.00 14.58 5.53
N LYS A 69 15.72 13.97 4.57
CA LYS A 69 16.72 14.68 3.77
C LYS A 69 16.37 14.50 2.31
N SER A 70 15.99 15.62 1.69
CA SER A 70 15.83 15.77 0.26
C SER A 70 17.15 15.38 -0.43
N PHE A 71 17.14 14.29 -1.18
CA PHE A 71 18.28 13.98 -2.04
C PHE A 71 18.19 14.85 -3.29
N GLY A 72 19.13 15.79 -3.38
CA GLY A 72 19.34 16.66 -4.52
C GLY A 72 19.65 15.88 -5.79
N SER A 73 19.24 16.45 -6.91
CA SER A 73 19.58 16.01 -8.26
C SER A 73 21.09 15.88 -8.47
N PRO A 74 21.58 14.80 -9.09
CA PRO A 74 22.90 14.80 -9.68
C PRO A 74 22.83 15.37 -11.10
N VAL A 75 23.66 16.39 -11.30
CA VAL A 75 24.01 17.07 -12.54
C VAL A 75 24.51 16.11 -13.62
N SER A 76 24.19 16.49 -14.86
CA SER A 76 24.50 15.89 -16.15
C SER A 76 25.98 15.56 -16.40
N ASN A 77 26.24 14.35 -16.88
CA ASN A 77 27.43 14.05 -17.68
C ASN A 77 26.98 13.65 -19.10
N THR A 78 27.40 14.44 -20.07
CA THR A 78 27.12 14.30 -21.51
C THR A 78 27.80 13.07 -22.09
N THR A 79 27.02 12.17 -22.71
CA THR A 79 27.54 11.23 -23.71
C THR A 79 26.51 11.11 -24.83
N THR A 80 26.90 11.62 -25.99
CA THR A 80 26.09 11.80 -27.18
C THR A 80 25.55 10.46 -27.68
N CYS A 81 24.23 10.25 -27.55
CA CYS A 81 23.52 9.11 -28.15
C CYS A 81 22.67 9.58 -29.34
N PRO A 82 22.58 8.82 -30.44
CA PRO A 82 21.85 9.24 -31.64
C PRO A 82 20.35 9.34 -31.33
N LYS A 83 19.73 10.44 -31.81
CA LYS A 83 18.30 10.75 -31.68
C LYS A 83 17.42 9.55 -32.06
N ARG A 84 16.93 8.81 -31.06
CA ARG A 84 15.74 7.96 -31.22
C ARG A 84 14.52 8.87 -31.16
N LYS A 85 13.69 8.83 -32.21
CA LYS A 85 12.36 9.45 -32.21
C LYS A 85 11.57 8.86 -31.03
N SER A 86 11.21 9.69 -30.07
CA SER A 86 10.30 9.32 -28.99
C SER A 86 8.98 8.85 -29.60
N PRO A 87 8.40 7.71 -29.17
CA PRO A 87 7.03 7.39 -29.53
C PRO A 87 6.13 8.47 -28.96
N LYS A 88 5.32 9.12 -29.81
CA LYS A 88 4.19 9.93 -29.34
C LYS A 88 3.32 9.00 -28.49
N VAL A 89 3.31 9.22 -27.18
CA VAL A 89 2.30 8.63 -26.30
C VAL A 89 0.99 9.26 -26.73
N SER A 90 0.23 8.55 -27.56
CA SER A 90 -1.17 8.85 -27.78
C SER A 90 -1.87 8.67 -26.44
N GLU A 91 -2.28 9.77 -25.81
CA GLU A 91 -3.14 9.76 -24.64
C GLU A 91 -4.44 9.03 -25.00
N SER A 92 -4.47 7.73 -24.70
CA SER A 92 -5.69 6.94 -24.78
C SER A 92 -6.62 7.44 -23.67
N GLY A 93 -7.74 8.07 -24.03
CA GLY A 93 -8.75 8.58 -23.09
C GLY A 93 -9.27 7.55 -22.08
N ARG A 94 -9.09 6.25 -22.36
CA ARG A 94 -9.39 5.13 -21.43
C ARG A 94 -8.58 5.18 -20.13
N GLY A 95 -7.35 5.72 -20.16
CA GLY A 95 -6.50 5.83 -18.97
C GLY A 95 -7.00 6.90 -17.99
N LYS A 96 -7.49 8.03 -18.51
CA LYS A 96 -7.98 9.16 -17.71
C LYS A 96 -9.24 8.78 -16.93
N GLN A 97 -10.19 8.08 -17.57
CA GLN A 97 -11.44 7.64 -16.93
C GLN A 97 -11.21 6.61 -15.81
N LYS A 98 -10.25 5.70 -15.99
CA LYS A 98 -9.89 4.72 -14.95
C LYS A 98 -9.24 5.40 -13.73
N MET A 99 -8.42 6.43 -13.95
CA MET A 99 -7.81 7.17 -12.85
C MET A 99 -8.85 7.96 -12.06
N LEU A 100 -9.79 8.60 -12.76
CA LEU A 100 -10.88 9.34 -12.13
C LEU A 100 -11.69 8.45 -11.17
N ARG A 101 -12.10 7.25 -11.62
CA ARG A 101 -12.83 6.29 -10.78
C ARG A 101 -12.04 5.87 -9.55
N LEU A 102 -10.72 5.66 -9.67
CA LEU A 102 -9.88 5.28 -8.53
C LEU A 102 -9.74 6.41 -7.50
N MET A 103 -9.71 7.67 -7.96
CA MET A 103 -9.71 8.83 -7.06
C MET A 103 -11.06 8.97 -6.35
N GLU A 104 -12.17 8.81 -7.08
CA GLU A 104 -13.53 8.84 -6.53
C GLU A 104 -13.76 7.73 -5.50
N GLU A 105 -13.34 6.49 -5.79
CA GLU A 105 -13.38 5.39 -4.81
C GLU A 105 -12.52 5.64 -3.57
N ARG A 106 -11.43 6.41 -3.70
CA ARG A 106 -10.62 6.82 -2.55
C ARG A 106 -11.37 7.86 -1.72
N ALA A 107 -11.91 8.90 -2.36
CA ALA A 107 -12.68 9.95 -1.69
C ALA A 107 -13.86 9.36 -0.91
N ILE A 108 -14.63 8.44 -1.51
CA ILE A 108 -15.77 7.78 -0.84
C ILE A 108 -15.32 6.96 0.38
N ARG A 109 -14.17 6.28 0.30
CA ARG A 109 -13.65 5.53 1.46
C ARG A 109 -13.21 6.45 2.58
N ASP A 110 -12.59 7.57 2.25
CA ASP A 110 -12.11 8.53 3.23
C ASP A 110 -13.29 9.24 3.89
N GLU A 111 -14.33 9.61 3.13
CA GLU A 111 -15.58 10.16 3.65
C GLU A 111 -16.28 9.19 4.61
N LYS A 112 -16.42 7.90 4.23
CA LYS A 112 -16.98 6.87 5.12
C LYS A 112 -16.21 6.73 6.43
N LYS A 113 -14.87 6.83 6.38
CA LYS A 113 -14.05 6.80 7.60
C LYS A 113 -14.31 8.04 8.45
N ILE A 114 -14.38 9.21 7.84
CA ILE A 114 -14.68 10.47 8.55
C ILE A 114 -16.03 10.34 9.27
N THR A 115 -17.08 9.88 8.59
CA THR A 115 -18.41 9.69 9.21
C THR A 115 -18.38 8.70 10.37
N ILE A 116 -17.62 7.60 10.26
CA ILE A 116 -17.47 6.64 11.37
C ILE A 116 -16.78 7.29 12.57
N HIS A 117 -15.72 8.08 12.32
CA HIS A 117 -15.00 8.77 13.38
C HIS A 117 -15.86 9.84 14.07
N GLU A 118 -16.63 10.61 13.31
CA GLU A 118 -17.58 11.59 13.84
C GLU A 118 -18.63 10.94 14.75
N ASN A 119 -19.23 9.83 14.29
CA ASN A 119 -20.20 9.08 15.09
C ASN A 119 -19.59 8.53 16.39
N LEU A 120 -18.34 8.08 16.33
CA LEU A 120 -17.63 7.61 17.53
C LEU A 120 -17.36 8.75 18.50
N LEU A 121 -16.97 9.92 17.98
CA LEU A 121 -16.70 11.11 18.79
C LEU A 121 -17.96 11.59 19.51
N ASN A 122 -19.10 11.60 18.81
CA ASN A 122 -20.39 11.98 19.39
C ASN A 122 -20.79 11.03 20.52
N LYS A 123 -20.69 9.71 20.30
CA LYS A 123 -20.97 8.71 21.36
C LYS A 123 -20.08 8.85 22.58
N LEU A 124 -18.79 9.14 22.36
CA LEU A 124 -17.84 9.36 23.46
C LEU A 124 -18.20 10.62 24.26
N THR A 125 -18.60 11.68 23.55
CA THR A 125 -19.01 12.95 24.16
C THR A 125 -20.28 12.77 24.99
N GLU A 126 -21.29 12.08 24.45
CA GLU A 126 -22.53 11.75 25.17
C GLU A 126 -22.25 10.90 26.43
N ALA A 127 -21.39 9.88 26.31
CA ALA A 127 -21.02 9.04 27.45
C ALA A 127 -20.34 9.84 28.56
N ASN A 128 -19.40 10.71 28.22
CA ASN A 128 -18.73 11.60 29.17
C ASN A 128 -19.72 12.57 29.83
N GLU A 129 -20.69 13.10 29.08
CA GLU A 129 -21.70 14.00 29.64
C GLU A 129 -22.60 13.29 30.66
N ILE A 130 -22.99 12.03 30.39
CA ILE A 130 -23.74 11.19 31.32
C ILE A 130 -22.90 10.92 32.59
N GLU A 131 -21.62 10.62 32.42
CA GLU A 131 -20.73 10.36 33.55
C GLU A 131 -20.56 11.60 34.44
N ASN A 132 -20.38 12.78 33.83
CA ASN A 132 -20.33 14.04 34.57
C ASN A 132 -21.62 14.30 35.37
N LYS A 133 -22.80 14.06 34.77
CA LYS A 133 -24.09 14.19 35.48
C LYS A 133 -24.20 13.21 36.65
N LYS A 134 -23.67 11.99 36.50
CA LYS A 134 -23.64 10.99 37.58
C LYS A 134 -22.76 11.46 38.74
N VAL A 135 -21.57 12.01 38.44
CA VAL A 135 -20.68 12.57 39.46
C VAL A 135 -21.36 13.71 40.21
N GLU A 136 -21.97 14.65 39.50
CA GLU A 136 -22.66 15.80 40.10
C GLU A 136 -23.82 15.37 41.04
N LEU A 137 -24.58 14.33 40.66
CA LEU A 137 -25.63 13.77 41.52
C LEU A 137 -25.06 13.11 42.78
N LEU A 138 -23.93 12.40 42.66
CA LEU A 138 -23.26 11.79 43.80
C LEU A 138 -22.73 12.86 44.77
N GLU A 139 -22.15 13.94 44.25
CA GLU A 139 -21.71 15.08 45.07
C GLU A 139 -22.89 15.70 45.84
N LYS A 140 -24.04 15.91 45.18
CA LYS A 140 -25.26 16.42 45.83
C LYS A 140 -25.77 15.49 46.92
N LEU A 141 -25.73 14.17 46.71
CA LEU A 141 -26.15 13.19 47.73
C LEU A 141 -25.18 13.16 48.92
N LEU A 142 -23.87 13.23 48.68
CA LEU A 142 -22.88 13.31 49.74
C LEU A 142 -23.05 14.58 50.58
N LEU A 143 -23.28 15.73 49.95
CA LEU A 143 -23.54 16.98 50.65
C LEU A 143 -24.82 16.92 51.51
N LYS A 144 -25.87 16.27 50.99
CA LYS A 144 -27.16 16.13 51.69
C LYS A 144 -27.11 15.18 52.89
N ASN A 145 -26.22 14.19 52.88
CA ASN A 145 -26.07 13.21 53.98
C ASN A 145 -25.10 13.67 55.09
N ASN A 146 -24.44 14.82 54.94
CA ASN A 146 -23.50 15.39 55.93
C ASN A 146 -24.11 16.51 56.79
N TYR A 147 -25.42 16.70 56.73
CA TYR A 147 -26.23 17.56 57.61
C TYR A 147 -27.39 16.73 58.19
#